data_AF-A0A971X6M2-F1
#
_entry.id   AF-A0A971X6M2-F1
#
_cell.length_a   1.000
_cell.length_b   1.000
_cell.length_c   1.000
_cell.angle_alpha   90.00
_cell.angle_beta   90.00
_cell.angle_gamma   90.00
#
_symmetry.space_group_name_H-M   'P 1'
#
loop_
_entity.id
_entity.type
_entity.pdbx_description
1 polymer ?
#
loop_
_entity_poly.entity_id
_entity_poly.type
_entity_poly.pdbx_seq_one_letter_code
_entity_poly.pdbx_strand_id
1 'polypeptide(L)' 'MPAFNFPKTMVKDFLIKYKDMDGQWKILKEVAGNYQRLVRIDTDVQAMGVKMTVKATWGNDKVLVFSFDVL' A
#
# COMPACT_ATOMS: atom_id res chain seq x y z
N MET A 1 -2.74 25.42 -17.78
CA MET A 1 -2.16 24.07 -17.83
C MET A 1 -3.23 23.09 -17.36
N PRO A 2 -3.54 21.99 -18.07
CA PRO A 2 -4.51 21.03 -17.57
C PRO A 2 -3.98 20.41 -16.27
N ALA A 3 -4.87 20.17 -15.30
CA ALA A 3 -4.50 19.52 -14.05
C ALA A 3 -3.92 18.13 -14.34
N PHE A 4 -2.74 17.82 -13.78
CA PHE A 4 -2.14 16.50 -13.88
C PHE A 4 -2.99 15.53 -13.04
N ASN A 5 -3.95 14.86 -13.69
CA ASN A 5 -4.88 13.97 -13.01
C ASN A 5 -4.39 12.53 -13.09
N PHE A 6 -4.26 11.88 -11.93
CA PHE A 6 -4.03 10.44 -11.84
C PHE A 6 -5.35 9.69 -12.04
N PRO A 7 -5.31 8.43 -12.52
CA PRO A 7 -6.50 7.58 -12.56
C PRO A 7 -7.15 7.51 -11.17
N LYS A 8 -8.43 7.87 -11.09
CA LYS A 8 -9.19 7.90 -9.82
C LYS A 8 -9.17 6.58 -9.07
N THR A 9 -9.04 5.47 -9.78
CA THR A 9 -9.00 4.10 -9.25
C THR A 9 -7.66 3.73 -8.62
N MET A 10 -6.60 4.53 -8.77
CA MET A 10 -5.31 4.23 -8.18
C MET A 10 -5.29 4.47 -6.68
N VAL A 11 -4.63 3.56 -5.96
CA VAL A 11 -4.28 3.73 -4.54
C VAL A 11 -3.35 4.93 -4.39
N LYS A 12 -3.78 5.89 -3.58
CA LYS A 12 -3.03 7.11 -3.25
C LYS A 12 -2.32 6.97 -1.91
N ASP A 13 -3.06 6.60 -0.88
CA ASP A 13 -2.54 6.51 0.49
C ASP A 13 -2.80 5.10 1.02
N PHE A 14 -1.78 4.45 1.60
CA PHE A 14 -1.90 3.12 2.17
C PHE A 14 -0.84 2.83 3.25
N LEU A 15 -1.13 1.83 4.07
CA LEU A 15 -0.28 1.37 5.16
C LEU A 15 0.02 -0.11 5.01
N ILE A 16 1.31 -0.45 5.08
CA ILE A 16 1.77 -1.83 5.18
C ILE A 16 2.16 -2.10 6.63
N LYS A 17 1.59 -3.18 7.17
CA LYS A 17 1.98 -3.76 8.45
C LYS A 17 2.49 -5.17 8.23
N TYR A 18 3.40 -5.59 9.08
CA TYR A 18 3.82 -6.98 9.20
C TYR A 18 3.49 -7.49 10.60
N LYS A 19 3.23 -8.79 10.70
CA LYS A 19 3.07 -9.50 11.97
C LYS A 19 4.43 -10.08 12.32
N ASP A 20 5.03 -9.65 13.41
CA ASP A 20 6.32 -10.19 13.86
C ASP A 20 6.18 -11.62 14.40
N MET A 21 7.31 -12.21 14.80
CA MET A 21 7.37 -13.59 15.31
C MET A 21 6.70 -13.76 16.68
N ASP A 22 6.45 -12.68 17.41
CA ASP A 22 5.68 -12.66 18.66
C ASP A 22 4.17 -12.48 18.40
N GLY A 23 3.78 -12.39 17.12
CA GLY A 23 2.40 -12.25 16.70
C GLY A 23 1.84 -10.83 16.77
N GLN A 24 2.68 -9.81 16.98
CA GLN A 24 2.27 -8.41 17.07
C GLN A 24 2.30 -7.72 15.70
N TRP A 25 1.29 -6.92 15.40
CA TRP A 25 1.24 -6.14 14.16
C TRP A 25 2.04 -4.84 14.30
N LYS A 26 3.14 -4.72 13.55
CA LYS A 26 4.00 -3.54 13.49
C LYS A 26 3.87 -2.84 12.14
N ILE A 27 4.10 -1.54 12.11
CA ILE A 27 4.11 -0.76 10.86
C ILE A 27 5.42 -1.07 10.12
N LEU A 28 5.30 -1.47 8.85
CA LEU A 28 6.45 -1.59 7.95
C LEU A 28 6.65 -0.29 7.17
N LYS A 29 5.59 0.21 6.53
CA LYS A 29 5.66 1.40 5.67
C LYS A 29 4.33 2.11 5.60
N GLU A 30 4.37 3.43 5.75
CA GLU A 30 3.26 4.30 5.37
C GLU A 30 3.62 5.01 4.06
N VAL A 31 2.66 5.00 3.13
CA VAL A 31 2.81 5.65 1.81
C VAL A 31 1.67 6.64 1.65
N ALA A 32 2.02 7.87 1.28
CA ALA A 32 1.08 8.95 1.00
C ALA A 32 1.37 9.56 -0.38
N GLY A 33 0.32 9.93 -1.11
CA GLY A 33 0.41 10.60 -2.41
C GLY A 33 0.99 9.72 -3.53
N ASN A 34 0.85 8.40 -3.44
CA ASN A 34 1.37 7.47 -4.43
C ASN A 34 0.73 7.68 -5.80
N TYR A 35 1.57 7.75 -6.84
CA TYR A 35 1.19 7.83 -8.24
C TYR A 35 1.75 6.67 -9.08
N GLN A 36 2.31 5.65 -8.44
CA GLN A 36 2.81 4.44 -9.10
C GLN A 36 1.77 3.32 -8.97
N ARG A 37 1.59 2.50 -10.02
CA ARG A 37 0.74 1.30 -9.94
C ARG A 37 1.44 0.14 -9.23
N LEU A 38 2.73 -0.04 -9.52
CA LEU A 38 3.59 -1.00 -8.87
C LEU A 38 4.45 -0.26 -7.84
N VAL A 39 4.30 -0.63 -6.57
CA VAL A 39 5.16 -0.15 -5.49
C VAL A 39 5.95 -1.34 -4.97
N ARG A 40 7.27 -1.20 -4.91
CA ARG A 40 8.17 -2.17 -4.28
C ARG A 40 8.60 -1.62 -2.94
N ILE A 41 8.60 -2.47 -1.92
CA ILE A 41 9.03 -2.12 -0.56
C ILE A 41 10.11 -3.10 -0.19
N ASP A 42 11.35 -2.63 -0.21
CA ASP A 42 12.49 -3.42 0.25
C ASP A 42 12.47 -3.49 1.78
N THR A 43 12.68 -4.68 2.32
CA THR A 43 12.60 -4.95 3.76
C THR A 43 13.42 -6.18 4.12
N ASP A 44 13.92 -6.22 5.35
CA ASP A 44 14.66 -7.33 5.95
C ASP A 44 13.91 -7.96 7.15
N VAL A 45 12.68 -7.52 7.41
CA VAL A 45 11.87 -8.05 8.52
C VAL A 45 11.48 -9.51 8.33
N GLN A 46 11.56 -10.28 9.41
CA GLN A 46 10.91 -11.58 9.51
C GLN A 46 9.45 -11.38 9.90
N ALA A 47 8.54 -11.95 9.10
CA ALA A 47 7.11 -11.76 9.27
C ALA A 47 6.35 -13.08 9.18
N MET A 48 5.40 -13.27 10.09
CA MET A 48 4.40 -14.33 10.04
C MET A 48 3.22 -13.99 9.12
N GLY A 49 3.11 -12.72 8.71
CA GLY A 49 2.05 -12.27 7.83
C GLY A 49 2.21 -10.79 7.47
N VAL A 50 1.59 -10.40 6.36
CA VAL A 50 1.63 -9.02 5.87
C VAL A 50 0.19 -8.53 5.65
N LYS A 51 -0.04 -7.25 5.93
CA LYS A 51 -1.34 -6.60 5.78
C LYS A 51 -1.18 -5.26 5.09
N MET A 52 -1.90 -5.06 4.00
CA MET A 52 -2.09 -3.75 3.39
C MET A 52 -3.43 -3.16 3.82
N THR A 53 -3.45 -1.88 4.18
CA THR A 53 -4.67 -1.10 4.41
C THR A 53 -4.67 0.09 3.47
N VAL A 54 -5.57 0.10 2.49
CA VAL A 54 -5.77 1.26 1.61
C VAL A 54 -6.56 2.32 2.38
N LYS A 55 -6.03 3.55 2.40
CA LYS A 55 -6.64 4.70 3.10
C LYS A 55 -7.33 5.65 2.14
N ALA A 56 -6.79 5.84 0.95
CA ALA A 56 -7.36 6.73 -0.06
C ALA A 56 -6.99 6.31 -1.49
N THR A 57 -7.83 6.71 -2.43
CA THR A 57 -7.53 6.71 -3.87
C THR A 57 -7.48 8.15 -4.38
N TRP A 58 -7.17 8.34 -5.67
CA TRP A 58 -7.21 9.66 -6.31
C TRP A 58 -8.62 10.15 -6.65
N GLY A 59 -9.69 9.45 -6.25
CA GLY A 59 -11.06 9.96 -6.37
C GLY A 59 -12.13 8.91 -6.63
N ASN A 60 -11.88 7.65 -6.28
CA ASN A 60 -12.87 6.57 -6.36
C ASN A 60 -13.08 5.93 -4.98
N ASP A 61 -14.33 5.69 -4.59
CA ASP A 61 -14.66 5.12 -3.28
C ASP A 61 -14.26 3.65 -3.14
N LYS A 62 -14.13 2.96 -4.28
CA LYS A 62 -13.70 1.56 -4.36
C LYS A 62 -12.34 1.45 -5.03
N VAL A 63 -11.54 0.52 -4.55
CA VAL A 63 -10.24 0.18 -5.12
C VAL A 63 -10.19 -1.30 -5.45
N LEU A 64 -9.49 -1.63 -6.55
CA LEU A 64 -9.19 -2.99 -6.94
C LEU A 64 -7.68 -3.18 -6.83
N VAL A 65 -7.27 -4.06 -5.93
CA VAL A 65 -5.86 -4.46 -5.78
C VAL A 65 -5.65 -5.67 -6.65
N PHE A 66 -4.87 -5.52 -7.72
CA PHE A 66 -4.67 -6.58 -8.72
C PHE A 66 -3.72 -7.68 -8.24
N SER A 67 -2.61 -7.31 -7.59
CA SER A 67 -1.70 -8.26 -6.95
C SER A 67 -1.16 -7.68 -5.65
N PHE A 68 -0.78 -8.59 -4.75
CA PHE A 68 -0.04 -8.26 -3.54
C PHE A 68 0.94 -9.40 -3.28
N ASP A 69 2.14 -9.23 -3.81
CA ASP A 69 3.15 -10.26 -3.86
C ASP A 69 4.15 -10.08 -2.69
N VAL A 70 4.42 -11.18 -1.98
CA VAL A 70 5.45 -11.25 -0.95
C VAL A 70 6.46 -12.29 -1.42
N LEU A 71 7.68 -11.85 -1.71
CA LEU A 71 8.78 -12.68 -2.23
C LEU A 71 9.72 -13.11 -1.12
#